data_AF-A0A0F0H1K9-F1
#
_entry.id   AF-A0A0F0H1K9-F1
#
_cell.length_a   1.000
_cell.length_b   1.000
_cell.length_c   1.000
_cell.angle_alpha   90.00
_cell.angle_beta   90.00
_cell.angle_gamma   90.00
#
_symmetry.space_group_name_H-M   'P 1'
#
loop_
_entity.id
_entity.type
_entity.pdbx_description
1 polymer ?
#
loop_
_entity_poly.entity_id
_entity_poly.type
_entity_poly.pdbx_seq_one_letter_code
_entity_poly.pdbx_strand_id
1 'polypeptide(L)'
;MSQDIREFISPFTELLAFGEPTHLEHAHTWVRNELFEQLAALGYRSIALESCRVRGVMVNDFVQHGMGDLDTVMKEGFSHRFGEWPANRELVAWMREYNADKPEDERLAFYGFDFQTETTSAPSPRPYLEFARDYLGEQADFSTDDEKWSRDEAVMDLTKSPGKTPEAIRFREIGTGMLQRLHARLPELVANTSYEEWNNAELHLTAALSLLQYHRECAEPNPLGVRLNRLCQMRDGVMARNLLEIRRLEKGRGPTFVHAHNAHLQRTNSSMEMAGERIEWFSAGALVAPVLGDQYTVIAGTLGRNDSFGLGEPDKATLEGQLQSRFTTWGMTKDKPQGPARTVADEISWAYFPLDQHLMDGVDALLHVRVGRPVTR
;
A
#
# COMPACT_ATOMS: atom_id res chain seq x y z
N MET A 1 25.85 -7.56 9.30
CA MET A 1 24.59 -8.34 9.30
C MET A 1 23.91 -8.04 10.61
N SER A 2 22.78 -7.37 10.56
CA SER A 2 22.22 -6.69 11.72
C SER A 2 20.70 -6.74 11.71
N GLN A 3 20.12 -6.80 12.90
CA GLN A 3 18.70 -6.58 13.14
C GLN A 3 18.43 -5.14 13.62
N ASP A 4 19.49 -4.32 13.69
CA ASP A 4 19.42 -2.91 14.05
C ASP A 4 19.12 -2.04 12.82
N ILE A 5 17.94 -1.43 12.81
CA ILE A 5 17.49 -0.61 11.69
C ILE A 5 18.35 0.64 11.49
N ARG A 6 19.07 1.10 12.52
CA ARG A 6 19.93 2.29 12.48
C ARG A 6 21.06 2.17 11.47
N GLU A 7 21.50 0.95 11.15
CA GLU A 7 22.54 0.72 10.14
C GLU A 7 22.06 0.93 8.69
N PHE A 8 20.74 0.98 8.48
CA PHE A 8 20.09 0.98 7.16
C PHE A 8 19.30 2.25 6.84
N ILE A 9 19.26 3.20 7.77
CA ILE A 9 18.65 4.51 7.57
C ILE A 9 19.72 5.61 7.61
N SER A 10 19.41 6.76 7.00
CA SER A 10 20.24 7.96 7.08
C SER A 10 19.48 9.09 7.78
N PRO A 11 20.15 10.15 8.24
CA PRO A 11 19.48 11.35 8.75
C PRO A 11 18.56 12.04 7.73
N PHE A 12 18.69 11.72 6.44
CA PHE A 12 17.85 12.26 5.37
C PHE A 12 16.68 11.34 5.01
N THR A 13 16.61 10.13 5.55
CA THR A 13 15.56 9.17 5.22
C THR A 13 14.23 9.65 5.82
N GLU A 14 13.32 10.12 4.96
CA GLU A 14 11.98 10.58 5.33
C GLU A 14 10.89 9.55 4.98
N LEU A 15 11.19 8.66 4.04
CA LEU A 15 10.33 7.55 3.65
C LEU A 15 11.16 6.27 3.57
N LEU A 16 11.01 5.40 4.57
CA LEU A 16 11.66 4.10 4.62
C LEU A 16 10.68 3.03 4.17
N ALA A 17 10.95 2.41 3.02
CA ALA A 17 10.17 1.32 2.48
C ALA A 17 10.79 -0.03 2.85
N PHE A 18 9.96 -0.92 3.40
CA PHE A 18 10.29 -2.30 3.72
C PHE A 18 9.36 -3.23 2.94
N GLY A 19 9.98 -4.08 2.12
CA GLY A 19 9.27 -4.96 1.22
C GLY A 19 9.10 -6.38 1.74
N GLU A 20 8.18 -7.12 1.12
CA GLU A 20 8.08 -8.58 1.24
C GLU A 20 7.98 -9.25 -0.14
N PRO A 21 8.44 -10.50 -0.29
CA PRO A 21 8.44 -11.21 -1.58
C PRO A 21 7.13 -11.95 -1.87
N THR A 22 6.20 -11.97 -0.91
CA THR A 22 4.89 -12.65 -1.01
C THR A 22 3.97 -12.21 0.12
N HIS A 23 2.66 -12.21 -0.14
CA HIS A 23 1.62 -12.05 0.89
C HIS A 23 1.16 -13.40 1.51
N LEU A 24 1.76 -14.53 1.13
CA LEU A 24 1.38 -15.86 1.63
C LEU A 24 1.95 -16.20 3.02
N GLU A 25 2.70 -15.29 3.63
CA GLU A 25 3.41 -15.55 4.89
C GLU A 25 3.50 -14.30 5.76
N HIS A 26 3.71 -14.50 7.06
CA HIS A 26 3.56 -13.42 8.05
C HIS A 26 4.86 -13.04 8.76
N ALA A 27 5.97 -13.72 8.53
CA ALA A 27 7.22 -13.37 9.20
C ALA A 27 7.66 -11.94 8.86
N HIS A 28 7.53 -11.49 7.61
CA HIS A 28 7.84 -10.09 7.26
C HIS A 28 6.93 -9.12 8.04
N THR A 29 5.64 -9.42 8.21
CA THR A 29 4.73 -8.55 8.97
C THR A 29 5.07 -8.47 10.46
N TRP A 30 5.60 -9.55 11.05
CA TRP A 30 6.08 -9.56 12.43
C TRP A 30 7.39 -8.77 12.57
N VAL A 31 8.35 -9.00 11.66
CA VAL A 31 9.60 -8.25 11.61
C VAL A 31 9.32 -6.76 11.41
N ARG A 32 8.35 -6.40 10.56
CA ARG A 32 7.88 -5.02 10.38
C ARG A 32 7.41 -4.40 11.69
N ASN A 33 6.69 -5.13 12.54
CA ASN A 33 6.27 -4.60 13.85
C ASN A 33 7.49 -4.32 14.74
N GLU A 34 8.40 -5.30 14.86
CA GLU A 34 9.63 -5.17 15.65
C GLU A 34 10.49 -3.98 15.16
N LEU A 35 10.57 -3.77 13.84
CA LEU A 35 11.29 -2.63 13.26
C LEU A 35 10.57 -1.31 13.51
N PHE A 36 9.23 -1.27 13.44
CA PHE A 36 8.48 -0.04 13.66
C PHE A 36 8.59 0.46 15.11
N GLU A 37 8.63 -0.44 16.09
CA GLU A 37 8.92 -0.10 17.48
C GLU A 37 10.29 0.60 17.63
N GLN A 38 11.33 0.07 16.97
CA GLN A 38 12.64 0.70 16.94
C GLN A 38 12.60 2.07 16.26
N LEU A 39 11.89 2.17 15.13
CA LEU A 39 11.77 3.41 14.36
C LEU A 39 11.00 4.50 15.10
N ALA A 40 9.97 4.15 15.87
CA ALA A 40 9.23 5.08 16.71
C ALA A 40 10.16 5.78 17.73
N ALA A 41 11.06 5.01 18.34
CA ALA A 41 12.11 5.53 19.24
C ALA A 41 13.15 6.42 18.51
N LEU A 42 13.26 6.30 17.19
CA LEU A 42 14.16 7.09 16.33
C LEU A 42 13.48 8.31 15.69
N GLY A 43 12.24 8.62 16.09
CA GLY A 43 11.53 9.81 15.62
C GLY A 43 10.59 9.57 14.44
N TYR A 44 10.39 8.32 13.99
CA TYR A 44 9.34 8.03 13.02
C TYR A 44 7.98 8.29 13.68
N ARG A 45 7.04 8.84 12.89
CA ARG A 45 5.71 9.24 13.39
C ARG A 45 4.56 8.58 12.66
N SER A 46 4.85 7.78 11.65
CA SER A 46 3.80 7.13 10.88
C SER A 46 4.24 5.82 10.24
N ILE A 47 3.24 4.97 10.02
CA ILE A 47 3.36 3.79 9.19
C ILE A 47 2.30 3.80 8.08
N ALA A 48 2.70 3.42 6.86
CA ALA A 48 1.85 3.29 5.70
C ALA A 48 1.87 1.86 5.16
N LEU A 49 0.70 1.22 5.05
CA LEU A 49 0.58 -0.16 4.57
C LEU A 49 -0.05 -0.22 3.17
N GLU A 50 0.27 -1.29 2.42
CA GLU A 50 -0.38 -1.69 1.17
C GLU A 50 -1.85 -2.10 1.40
N SER A 51 -2.63 -1.16 1.91
CA SER A 51 -4.04 -1.27 2.23
C SER A 51 -4.72 0.02 1.78
N CYS A 52 -6.01 -0.07 1.47
CA CYS A 52 -6.81 1.04 0.96
C CYS A 52 -6.62 2.31 1.80
N ARG A 53 -6.21 3.38 1.12
CA ARG A 53 -5.97 4.70 1.75
C ARG A 53 -7.17 5.22 2.53
N VAL A 54 -8.39 5.07 2.00
CA VAL A 54 -9.62 5.59 2.63
C VAL A 54 -10.00 4.75 3.85
N ARG A 55 -9.94 3.42 3.76
CA ARG A 55 -10.21 2.52 4.90
C ARG A 55 -9.25 2.77 6.06
N GLY A 56 -7.99 3.11 5.75
CA GLY A 56 -6.98 3.45 6.74
C GLY A 56 -7.33 4.63 7.66
N VAL A 57 -8.26 5.51 7.27
CA VAL A 57 -8.75 6.60 8.15
C VAL A 57 -9.38 6.02 9.41
N MET A 58 -10.21 4.98 9.30
CA MET A 58 -10.83 4.32 10.45
C MET A 58 -9.79 3.74 11.43
N VAL A 59 -8.71 3.14 10.90
CA VAL A 59 -7.61 2.63 11.72
C VAL A 59 -6.88 3.80 12.39
N ASN A 60 -6.64 4.89 11.67
CA ASN A 60 -6.01 6.08 12.22
C ASN A 60 -6.84 6.70 13.36
N ASP A 61 -8.15 6.87 13.17
CA ASP A 61 -9.05 7.41 14.19
C ASP A 61 -9.05 6.54 15.46
N PHE A 62 -8.99 5.22 15.29
CA PHE A 62 -8.82 4.30 16.41
C PHE A 62 -7.49 4.52 17.14
N VAL A 63 -6.35 4.53 16.44
CA VAL A 63 -5.04 4.67 17.11
C VAL A 63 -4.83 6.08 17.72
N GLN A 64 -5.40 7.13 17.11
CA GLN A 64 -5.28 8.51 17.59
C GLN A 64 -6.21 8.82 18.76
N HIS A 65 -7.46 8.37 18.66
CA HIS A 65 -8.55 8.85 19.53
C HIS A 65 -9.29 7.73 20.25
N GLY A 66 -9.06 6.46 19.89
CA GLY A 66 -9.79 5.32 20.44
C GLY A 66 -11.24 5.26 19.95
N MET A 67 -11.53 5.77 18.75
CA MET A 67 -12.87 5.69 18.17
C MET A 67 -13.17 4.28 17.65
N GLY A 68 -14.33 3.74 18.04
CA GLY A 68 -14.75 2.39 17.69
C GLY A 68 -14.11 1.29 18.55
N ASP A 69 -14.28 0.05 18.13
CA ASP A 69 -13.64 -1.12 18.76
C ASP A 69 -12.65 -1.78 17.80
N LEU A 70 -11.65 -2.46 18.36
CA LEU A 70 -10.57 -3.05 17.59
C LEU A 70 -11.08 -4.09 16.57
N ASP A 71 -12.10 -4.89 16.89
CA ASP A 71 -12.55 -5.95 16.00
C ASP A 71 -13.23 -5.37 14.75
N THR A 72 -14.04 -4.32 14.91
CA THR A 72 -14.60 -3.56 13.78
C THR A 72 -13.51 -2.88 12.95
N VAL A 73 -12.55 -2.23 13.60
CA VAL A 73 -11.43 -1.54 12.92
C VAL A 73 -10.59 -2.51 12.11
N MET A 74 -10.28 -3.69 12.65
CA MET A 74 -9.56 -4.72 11.92
C MET A 74 -10.36 -5.23 10.71
N LYS A 75 -11.68 -5.40 10.85
CA LYS A 75 -12.53 -5.91 9.77
C LYS A 75 -12.72 -4.91 8.63
N GLU A 76 -12.89 -3.63 8.94
CA GLU A 76 -13.36 -2.63 7.97
C GLU A 76 -12.27 -1.64 7.53
N GLY A 77 -11.24 -1.45 8.38
CA GLY A 77 -10.14 -0.51 8.17
C GLY A 77 -9.03 -1.02 7.23
N PHE A 78 -9.13 -2.25 6.73
CA PHE A 78 -8.13 -2.88 5.86
C PHE A 78 -8.76 -3.39 4.54
N SER A 79 -7.99 -3.36 3.45
CA SER A 79 -8.28 -4.13 2.22
C SER A 79 -7.47 -5.42 2.18
N HIS A 80 -7.68 -6.25 1.16
CA HIS A 80 -6.93 -7.51 0.90
C HIS A 80 -7.00 -8.53 2.04
N ARG A 81 -8.00 -8.40 2.91
CA ARG A 81 -8.14 -9.17 4.17
C ARG A 81 -6.96 -9.03 5.13
N PHE A 82 -6.15 -7.98 4.99
CA PHE A 82 -5.02 -7.73 5.89
C PHE A 82 -5.48 -7.51 7.35
N GLY A 83 -6.75 -7.19 7.55
CA GLY A 83 -7.40 -7.16 8.84
C GLY A 83 -7.41 -8.49 9.61
N GLU A 84 -7.38 -9.62 8.90
CA GLU A 84 -7.39 -10.97 9.47
C GLU A 84 -6.00 -11.38 10.01
N TRP A 85 -4.97 -10.59 9.70
CA TRP A 85 -3.58 -10.94 9.99
C TRP A 85 -3.23 -10.62 11.45
N PRO A 86 -2.76 -11.60 12.25
CA PRO A 86 -2.45 -11.37 13.66
C PRO A 86 -1.45 -10.23 13.91
N ALA A 87 -0.41 -10.13 13.09
CA ALA A 87 0.59 -9.07 13.19
C ALA A 87 0.00 -7.67 12.96
N ASN A 88 -0.98 -7.51 12.06
CA ASN A 88 -1.65 -6.22 11.86
C ASN A 88 -2.53 -5.87 13.07
N ARG A 89 -3.20 -6.86 13.68
CA ARG A 89 -3.98 -6.63 14.91
C ARG A 89 -3.08 -6.20 16.06
N GLU A 90 -1.92 -6.84 16.22
CA GLU A 90 -0.94 -6.47 17.23
C GLU A 90 -0.37 -5.08 16.99
N LEU A 91 -0.04 -4.74 15.74
CA LEU A 91 0.41 -3.41 15.35
C LEU A 91 -0.59 -2.32 15.77
N VAL A 92 -1.87 -2.48 15.41
CA VAL A 92 -2.91 -1.48 15.71
C VAL A 92 -3.13 -1.36 17.23
N ALA A 93 -3.16 -2.48 17.95
CA ALA A 93 -3.30 -2.47 19.41
C ALA A 93 -2.10 -1.77 20.08
N TRP A 94 -0.88 -2.09 19.65
CA TRP A 94 0.34 -1.47 20.16
C TRP A 94 0.39 0.03 19.84
N MET A 95 0.04 0.45 18.63
CA MET A 95 -0.01 1.88 18.28
C MET A 95 -1.01 2.64 19.16
N ARG A 96 -2.18 2.05 19.46
CA ARG A 96 -3.17 2.64 20.36
C ARG A 96 -2.63 2.81 21.77
N GLU A 97 -1.94 1.79 22.29
CA GLU A 97 -1.31 1.81 23.60
C GLU A 97 -0.17 2.84 23.65
N TYR A 98 0.71 2.83 22.66
CA TYR A 98 1.80 3.79 22.50
C TYR A 98 1.28 5.23 22.50
N ASN A 99 0.16 5.51 21.82
CA ASN A 99 -0.40 6.85 21.72
C ASN A 99 -1.13 7.33 22.99
N ALA A 100 -1.48 6.43 23.91
CA ALA A 100 -2.37 6.74 25.02
C ALA A 100 -1.83 7.80 25.99
N ASP A 101 -0.50 7.90 26.14
CA ASP A 101 0.18 8.84 27.03
C ASP A 101 0.97 9.93 26.29
N LYS A 102 0.85 10.00 24.95
CA LYS A 102 1.63 10.91 24.11
C LYS A 102 0.89 12.20 23.78
N PRO A 103 1.61 13.34 23.72
CA PRO A 103 1.09 14.54 23.10
C PRO A 103 0.86 14.30 21.60
N GLU A 104 -0.04 15.07 21.01
CA GLU A 104 -0.55 14.87 19.64
C GLU A 104 0.55 14.86 18.56
N ASP A 105 1.58 15.69 18.74
CA ASP A 105 2.74 15.79 17.85
C ASP A 105 3.68 14.57 17.93
N GLU A 106 3.64 13.80 19.02
CA GLU A 106 4.42 12.58 19.20
C GLU A 106 3.65 11.29 18.89
N ARG A 107 2.33 11.35 18.68
CA ARG A 107 1.51 10.17 18.38
C ARG A 107 1.84 9.56 17.03
N LEU A 108 1.86 8.24 16.97
CA LEU A 108 1.99 7.48 15.74
C LEU A 108 0.70 7.54 14.92
N ALA A 109 0.81 7.87 13.65
CA ALA A 109 -0.28 7.82 12.68
C ALA A 109 -0.25 6.53 11.85
N PHE A 110 -1.44 6.02 11.54
CA PHE A 110 -1.61 4.88 10.65
C PHE A 110 -2.14 5.36 9.30
N TYR A 111 -1.61 4.78 8.22
CA TYR A 111 -2.04 5.07 6.88
C TYR A 111 -2.19 3.78 6.07
N GLY A 112 -3.27 3.69 5.29
CA GLY A 112 -3.21 2.94 4.03
C GLY A 112 -2.55 3.81 2.97
N PHE A 113 -1.90 3.22 1.96
CA PHE A 113 -1.45 3.97 0.77
C PHE A 113 -1.88 3.33 -0.55
N ASP A 114 -2.56 2.18 -0.51
CA ASP A 114 -3.03 1.49 -1.70
C ASP A 114 -4.26 2.16 -2.34
N PHE A 115 -4.51 1.79 -3.60
CA PHE A 115 -5.77 2.01 -4.29
C PHE A 115 -6.92 1.35 -3.51
N GLN A 116 -8.14 1.86 -3.69
CA GLN A 116 -9.34 1.38 -3.02
C GLN A 116 -9.84 0.00 -3.50
N THR A 117 -9.15 -0.62 -4.46
CA THR A 117 -9.54 -1.87 -5.13
C THR A 117 -9.09 -3.09 -4.34
N GLU A 118 -9.81 -4.19 -4.53
CA GLU A 118 -9.33 -5.54 -4.22
C GLU A 118 -8.69 -6.16 -5.48
N THR A 119 -8.28 -7.44 -5.43
CA THR A 119 -7.62 -8.11 -6.57
C THR A 119 -8.41 -8.04 -7.88
N THR A 120 -9.72 -8.32 -7.83
CA THR A 120 -10.59 -8.40 -9.02
C THR A 120 -11.81 -7.49 -8.94
N SER A 121 -11.98 -6.73 -7.86
CA SER A 121 -13.14 -5.88 -7.64
C SER A 121 -12.74 -4.48 -7.18
N ALA A 122 -13.66 -3.52 -7.37
CA ALA A 122 -13.44 -2.12 -7.03
C ALA A 122 -14.73 -1.58 -6.37
N PRO A 123 -14.69 -0.99 -5.18
CA PRO A 123 -15.90 -0.51 -4.52
C PRO A 123 -16.57 0.61 -5.33
N SER A 124 -17.89 0.74 -5.17
CA SER A 124 -18.65 1.85 -5.75
C SER A 124 -18.02 3.21 -5.40
N PRO A 125 -17.93 4.16 -6.35
CA PRO A 125 -17.46 5.51 -6.08
C PRO A 125 -18.48 6.35 -5.29
N ARG A 126 -19.75 5.93 -5.23
CA ARG A 126 -20.85 6.71 -4.65
C ARG A 126 -20.60 7.13 -3.19
N PRO A 127 -20.23 6.24 -2.24
CA PRO A 127 -20.04 6.65 -0.86
C PRO A 127 -18.96 7.74 -0.70
N TYR A 128 -17.92 7.70 -1.53
CA TYR A 128 -16.84 8.67 -1.48
C TYR A 128 -17.25 10.03 -2.10
N LEU A 129 -18.05 10.02 -3.15
CA LEU A 129 -18.64 11.24 -3.73
C LEU A 129 -19.63 11.89 -2.77
N GLU A 130 -20.47 11.08 -2.10
CA GLU A 130 -21.43 11.55 -1.10
C GLU A 130 -20.72 12.16 0.11
N PHE A 131 -19.66 11.53 0.62
CA PHE A 131 -18.86 12.09 1.71
C PHE A 131 -18.35 13.51 1.38
N ALA A 132 -17.73 13.68 0.21
CA ALA A 132 -17.22 14.97 -0.22
C ALA A 132 -18.33 16.00 -0.50
N ARG A 133 -19.49 15.56 -1.02
CA ARG A 133 -20.66 16.41 -1.25
C ARG A 133 -21.19 16.97 0.06
N ASP A 134 -21.32 16.10 1.06
CA ASP A 134 -21.89 16.45 2.36
C ASP A 134 -20.96 17.44 3.08
N TYR A 135 -19.64 17.22 3.01
CA TYR A 135 -18.65 18.18 3.51
C TYR A 135 -18.75 19.56 2.83
N LEU A 136 -18.96 19.59 1.50
CA LEU A 136 -19.11 20.84 0.74
C LEU A 136 -20.47 21.54 0.94
N GLY A 137 -21.46 20.83 1.53
CA GLY A 137 -22.83 21.31 1.65
C GLY A 137 -23.56 21.44 0.31
N GLU A 138 -23.17 20.63 -0.68
CA GLU A 138 -23.70 20.71 -2.04
C GLU A 138 -24.88 19.75 -2.29
N GLN A 139 -25.72 20.09 -3.26
CA GLN A 139 -26.83 19.22 -3.68
C GLN A 139 -26.43 18.54 -5.00
N ALA A 140 -26.06 17.25 -4.90
CA ALA A 140 -25.69 16.42 -6.04
C ALA A 140 -26.23 14.99 -5.85
N ASP A 141 -26.80 14.43 -6.91
CA ASP A 141 -27.36 13.07 -6.92
C ASP A 141 -26.34 12.08 -7.47
N PHE A 142 -25.92 11.16 -6.59
CA PHE A 142 -25.02 10.06 -6.89
C PHE A 142 -25.72 8.69 -6.78
N SER A 143 -27.06 8.67 -6.74
CA SER A 143 -27.84 7.44 -6.65
C SER A 143 -27.45 6.49 -7.78
N THR A 144 -27.00 5.29 -7.39
CA THR A 144 -26.60 4.22 -8.30
C THR A 144 -26.83 2.87 -7.63
N ASP A 145 -26.77 1.81 -8.42
CA ASP A 145 -26.67 0.45 -7.91
C ASP A 145 -25.20 0.14 -7.61
N ASP A 146 -24.80 0.13 -6.32
CA ASP A 146 -23.40 -0.07 -5.92
C ASP A 146 -22.85 -1.44 -6.35
N GLU A 147 -23.72 -2.46 -6.46
CA GLU A 147 -23.32 -3.81 -6.86
C GLU A 147 -22.83 -3.86 -8.31
N LYS A 148 -23.41 -3.01 -9.17
CA LYS A 148 -22.98 -2.83 -10.56
C LYS A 148 -21.51 -2.43 -10.67
N TRP A 149 -21.01 -1.67 -9.70
CA TRP A 149 -19.61 -1.22 -9.63
C TRP A 149 -18.72 -2.25 -8.93
N SER A 150 -19.24 -2.85 -7.87
CA SER A 150 -18.44 -3.62 -6.90
C SER A 150 -18.17 -5.08 -7.30
N ARG A 151 -18.91 -5.62 -8.27
CA ARG A 151 -18.72 -6.99 -8.75
C ARG A 151 -17.47 -7.18 -9.62
N ASP A 152 -16.94 -8.39 -9.63
CA ASP A 152 -15.76 -8.77 -10.41
C ASP A 152 -15.93 -8.51 -11.92
N GLU A 153 -17.13 -8.71 -12.48
CA GLU A 153 -17.37 -8.48 -13.90
C GLU A 153 -17.20 -6.99 -14.28
N ALA A 154 -17.36 -6.06 -13.34
CA ALA A 154 -17.14 -4.64 -13.59
C ALA A 154 -15.67 -4.29 -13.87
N VAL A 155 -14.75 -5.18 -13.48
CA VAL A 155 -13.31 -5.06 -13.72
C VAL A 155 -12.86 -5.99 -14.85
N MET A 156 -13.32 -7.24 -14.84
CA MET A 156 -12.81 -8.30 -15.71
C MET A 156 -13.47 -8.31 -17.10
N ASP A 157 -14.74 -7.91 -17.22
CA ASP A 157 -15.50 -7.88 -18.47
C ASP A 157 -15.78 -6.43 -18.91
N LEU A 158 -15.12 -6.02 -20.01
CA LEU A 158 -15.25 -4.66 -20.55
C LEU A 158 -16.69 -4.29 -20.91
N THR A 159 -17.54 -5.27 -21.24
CA THR A 159 -18.96 -5.05 -21.60
C THR A 159 -19.86 -4.87 -20.38
N LYS A 160 -19.38 -5.26 -19.19
CA LYS A 160 -20.07 -5.15 -17.91
C LYS A 160 -19.58 -3.98 -17.08
N SER A 161 -18.40 -3.43 -17.38
CA SER A 161 -17.85 -2.26 -16.70
C SER A 161 -18.74 -1.01 -16.88
N PRO A 162 -19.08 -0.31 -15.78
CA PRO A 162 -19.92 0.90 -15.82
C PRO A 162 -19.19 2.13 -16.37
N GLY A 163 -17.86 2.08 -16.57
CA GLY A 163 -17.02 3.27 -16.72
C GLY A 163 -17.31 4.20 -17.90
N LYS A 164 -18.01 3.72 -18.93
CA LYS A 164 -18.42 4.50 -20.12
C LYS A 164 -19.91 4.85 -20.14
N THR A 165 -20.67 4.49 -19.12
CA THR A 165 -22.09 4.84 -19.03
C THR A 165 -22.26 6.37 -18.86
N PRO A 166 -23.40 6.95 -19.28
CA PRO A 166 -23.70 8.37 -19.04
C PRO A 166 -23.63 8.75 -17.56
N GLU A 167 -23.96 7.81 -16.68
CA GLU A 167 -23.81 7.92 -15.24
C GLU A 167 -22.35 8.12 -14.80
N ALA A 168 -21.44 7.25 -15.25
CA ALA A 168 -20.02 7.37 -14.93
C ALA A 168 -19.40 8.68 -15.46
N ILE A 169 -19.83 9.12 -16.65
CA ILE A 169 -19.41 10.41 -17.22
C ILE A 169 -19.87 11.57 -16.32
N ARG A 170 -21.16 11.60 -15.98
CA ARG A 170 -21.74 12.61 -15.09
C ARG A 170 -21.05 12.65 -13.72
N PHE A 171 -20.79 11.49 -13.11
CA PHE A 171 -20.11 11.42 -11.82
C PHE A 171 -18.68 12.00 -11.88
N ARG A 172 -17.93 11.74 -12.97
CA ARG A 172 -16.61 12.37 -13.18
C ARG A 172 -16.71 13.88 -13.32
N GLU A 173 -17.68 14.38 -14.09
CA GLU A 173 -17.87 15.82 -14.30
C GLU A 173 -18.22 16.53 -12.99
N ILE A 174 -19.19 16.01 -12.25
CA ILE A 174 -19.60 16.58 -10.95
C ILE A 174 -18.44 16.51 -9.95
N GLY A 175 -17.81 15.34 -9.80
CA GLY A 175 -16.70 15.14 -8.86
C GLY A 175 -15.48 16.03 -9.17
N THR A 176 -15.17 16.23 -10.46
CA THR A 176 -14.09 17.15 -10.87
C THR A 176 -14.44 18.59 -10.49
N GLY A 177 -15.69 19.01 -10.70
CA GLY A 177 -16.16 20.32 -10.27
C GLY A 177 -16.13 20.49 -8.75
N MET A 178 -16.50 19.45 -7.99
CA MET A 178 -16.42 19.46 -6.52
C MET A 178 -14.96 19.62 -6.05
N LEU A 179 -14.00 18.96 -6.70
CA LEU A 179 -12.60 19.04 -6.31
C LEU A 179 -12.05 20.46 -6.52
N GLN A 180 -12.40 21.08 -7.64
CA GLN A 180 -12.06 22.48 -7.90
C GLN A 180 -12.62 23.41 -6.82
N ARG A 181 -13.88 23.22 -6.42
CA ARG A 181 -14.53 24.03 -5.38
C ARG A 181 -13.93 23.79 -3.99
N LEU A 182 -13.62 22.54 -3.65
CA LEU A 182 -12.96 22.16 -2.41
C LEU A 182 -11.64 22.93 -2.23
N HIS A 183 -10.83 23.03 -3.28
CA HIS A 183 -9.56 23.74 -3.24
C HIS A 183 -9.76 25.27 -3.26
N ALA A 184 -10.67 25.77 -4.11
CA ALA A 184 -10.94 27.21 -4.20
C ALA A 184 -11.49 27.81 -2.91
N ARG A 185 -12.17 27.01 -2.08
CA ARG A 185 -12.76 27.41 -0.80
C ARG A 185 -11.96 26.93 0.42
N LEU A 186 -10.73 26.43 0.24
CA LEU A 186 -9.93 25.86 1.34
C LEU A 186 -9.89 26.76 2.60
N PRO A 187 -9.55 28.08 2.53
CA PRO A 187 -9.48 28.90 3.74
C PRO A 187 -10.82 29.01 4.48
N GLU A 188 -11.93 29.08 3.73
CA GLU A 188 -13.29 29.16 4.29
C GLU A 188 -13.68 27.83 4.96
N LEU A 189 -13.49 26.72 4.26
CA LEU A 189 -13.88 25.38 4.73
C LEU A 189 -13.08 24.96 5.98
N VAL A 190 -11.77 25.22 5.97
CA VAL A 190 -10.89 24.95 7.12
C VAL A 190 -11.26 25.81 8.33
N ALA A 191 -11.60 27.09 8.13
CA ALA A 191 -12.02 27.96 9.23
C ALA A 191 -13.35 27.53 9.87
N ASN A 192 -14.23 26.88 9.10
CA ASN A 192 -15.52 26.38 9.57
C ASN A 192 -15.44 24.97 10.18
N THR A 193 -14.39 24.20 9.84
CA THR A 193 -14.20 22.80 10.27
C THR A 193 -12.79 22.62 10.82
N SER A 194 -11.89 21.99 10.06
CA SER A 194 -10.47 21.86 10.34
C SER A 194 -9.70 21.52 9.07
N TYR A 195 -8.37 21.55 9.13
CA TYR A 195 -7.54 21.09 8.02
C TYR A 195 -7.64 19.57 7.81
N GLU A 196 -7.82 18.82 8.90
CA GLU A 196 -8.00 17.37 8.88
C GLU A 196 -9.29 16.97 8.16
N GLU A 197 -10.42 17.59 8.49
CA GLU A 197 -11.70 17.36 7.83
C GLU A 197 -11.64 17.70 6.34
N TRP A 198 -10.96 18.79 5.99
CA TRP A 198 -10.73 19.18 4.59
C TRP A 198 -9.90 18.11 3.84
N ASN A 199 -8.80 17.63 4.44
CA ASN A 199 -7.97 16.57 3.84
C ASN A 199 -8.75 15.25 3.70
N ASN A 200 -9.61 14.92 4.67
CA ASN A 200 -10.47 13.75 4.58
C ASN A 200 -11.44 13.87 3.40
N ALA A 201 -12.06 15.04 3.19
CA ALA A 201 -12.92 15.28 2.03
C ALA A 201 -12.14 15.20 0.70
N GLU A 202 -10.94 15.77 0.62
CA GLU A 202 -10.07 15.68 -0.56
C GLU A 202 -9.69 14.23 -0.85
N LEU A 203 -9.33 13.47 0.19
CA LEU A 203 -8.99 12.06 0.07
C LEU A 203 -10.14 11.24 -0.51
N HIS A 204 -11.35 11.38 0.06
CA HIS A 204 -12.52 10.66 -0.44
C HIS A 204 -12.83 11.05 -1.89
N LEU A 205 -12.79 12.35 -2.21
CA LEU A 205 -13.11 12.81 -3.56
C LEU A 205 -12.09 12.33 -4.61
N THR A 206 -10.81 12.40 -4.31
CA THR A 206 -9.75 11.93 -5.21
C THR A 206 -9.76 10.40 -5.36
N ALA A 207 -10.11 9.66 -4.30
CA ALA A 207 -10.37 8.22 -4.36
C ALA A 207 -11.53 7.90 -5.32
N ALA A 208 -12.67 8.60 -5.19
CA ALA A 208 -13.83 8.40 -6.04
C ALA A 208 -13.52 8.68 -7.52
N LEU A 209 -12.79 9.77 -7.81
CA LEU A 209 -12.35 10.09 -9.17
C LEU A 209 -11.37 9.05 -9.73
N SER A 210 -10.49 8.51 -8.90
CA SER A 210 -9.58 7.43 -9.29
C SER A 210 -10.35 6.16 -9.65
N LEU A 211 -11.36 5.77 -8.87
CA LEU A 211 -12.26 4.65 -9.16
C LEU A 211 -13.06 4.84 -10.46
N LEU A 212 -13.59 6.04 -10.68
CA LEU A 212 -14.33 6.36 -11.91
C LEU A 212 -13.45 6.28 -13.16
N GLN A 213 -12.18 6.68 -13.05
CA GLN A 213 -11.20 6.54 -14.13
C GLN A 213 -10.76 5.08 -14.29
N TYR A 214 -10.65 4.32 -13.20
CA TYR A 214 -10.33 2.89 -13.21
C TYR A 214 -11.39 2.10 -13.98
N HIS A 215 -12.67 2.28 -13.66
CA HIS A 215 -13.74 1.63 -14.42
C HIS A 215 -13.79 2.09 -15.89
N ARG A 216 -13.43 3.34 -16.18
CA ARG A 216 -13.33 3.81 -17.57
C ARG A 216 -12.27 3.04 -18.34
N GLU A 217 -11.10 2.79 -17.76
CA GLU A 217 -10.09 1.90 -18.36
C GLU A 217 -10.57 0.44 -18.47
N CYS A 218 -11.28 -0.09 -17.46
CA CYS A 218 -11.89 -1.43 -17.54
C CYS A 218 -12.85 -1.56 -18.75
N ALA A 219 -13.56 -0.49 -19.10
CA ALA A 219 -14.50 -0.44 -20.23
C ALA A 219 -13.85 -0.12 -21.60
N GLU A 220 -12.52 0.05 -21.66
CA GLU A 220 -11.84 0.26 -22.95
C GLU A 220 -11.78 -1.03 -23.78
N PRO A 221 -12.07 -1.00 -25.09
CA PRO A 221 -12.10 -2.19 -25.95
C PRO A 221 -10.68 -2.63 -26.37
N ASN A 222 -9.77 -2.71 -25.41
CA ASN A 222 -8.40 -3.19 -25.61
C ASN A 222 -8.31 -4.69 -25.27
N PRO A 223 -7.27 -5.42 -25.74
CA PRO A 223 -6.96 -6.76 -25.25
C PRO A 223 -6.82 -6.81 -23.73
N LEU A 224 -7.08 -7.98 -23.12
CA LEU A 224 -7.10 -8.13 -21.66
C LEU A 224 -5.75 -7.75 -21.02
N GLY A 225 -4.62 -8.25 -21.53
CA GLY A 225 -3.31 -7.91 -20.97
C GLY A 225 -2.97 -6.42 -21.06
N VAL A 226 -3.36 -5.74 -22.15
CA VAL A 226 -3.25 -4.28 -22.27
C VAL A 226 -4.08 -3.56 -21.20
N ARG A 227 -5.31 -4.02 -20.93
CA ARG A 227 -6.12 -3.43 -19.85
C ARG A 227 -5.45 -3.67 -18.49
N LEU A 228 -5.12 -4.92 -18.17
CA LEU A 228 -4.50 -5.28 -16.91
C LEU A 228 -3.20 -4.50 -16.66
N ASN A 229 -2.37 -4.33 -17.69
CA ASN A 229 -1.16 -3.51 -17.61
C ASN A 229 -1.47 -2.06 -17.21
N ARG A 230 -2.46 -1.43 -17.84
CA ARG A 230 -2.90 -0.08 -17.45
C ARG A 230 -3.48 -0.03 -16.04
N LEU A 231 -4.22 -1.05 -15.62
CA LEU A 231 -4.77 -1.11 -14.26
C LEU A 231 -3.66 -1.22 -13.20
N CYS A 232 -2.60 -2.00 -13.46
CA CYS A 232 -1.39 -2.04 -12.62
C CYS A 232 -0.70 -0.66 -12.58
N GLN A 233 -0.51 -0.01 -13.73
CA GLN A 233 0.06 1.35 -13.80
C GLN A 233 -0.79 2.37 -13.02
N MET A 234 -2.12 2.27 -13.11
CA MET A 234 -3.02 3.14 -12.36
C MET A 234 -2.94 2.91 -10.85
N ARG A 235 -2.88 1.65 -10.41
CA ARG A 235 -2.74 1.28 -8.99
C ARG A 235 -1.48 1.90 -8.40
N ASP A 236 -0.32 1.65 -8.99
CA ASP A 236 0.95 2.17 -8.49
C ASP A 236 1.08 3.69 -8.64
N GLY A 237 0.46 4.29 -9.67
CA GLY A 237 0.36 5.74 -9.80
C GLY A 237 -0.42 6.39 -8.66
N VAL A 238 -1.53 5.77 -8.24
CA VAL A 238 -2.29 6.22 -7.06
C VAL A 238 -1.52 5.96 -5.77
N MET A 239 -0.85 4.81 -5.64
CA MET A 239 0.01 4.52 -4.49
C MET A 239 1.11 5.56 -4.32
N ALA A 240 1.80 5.91 -5.41
CA ALA A 240 2.83 6.95 -5.40
C ALA A 240 2.27 8.31 -4.98
N ARG A 241 1.12 8.72 -5.53
CA ARG A 241 0.43 9.95 -5.13
C ARG A 241 0.10 9.93 -3.63
N ASN A 242 -0.45 8.81 -3.13
CA ASN A 242 -0.81 8.67 -1.73
C ASN A 242 0.43 8.75 -0.81
N LEU A 243 1.56 8.14 -1.19
CA LEU A 243 2.81 8.23 -0.43
C LEU A 243 3.37 9.66 -0.37
N LEU A 244 3.34 10.38 -1.50
CA LEU A 244 3.77 11.78 -1.54
C LEU A 244 2.86 12.68 -0.68
N GLU A 245 1.56 12.40 -0.68
CA GLU A 245 0.61 13.11 0.16
C GLU A 245 0.80 12.80 1.65
N ILE A 246 1.01 11.54 2.01
CA ILE A 246 1.38 11.14 3.38
C ILE A 246 2.65 11.87 3.83
N ARG A 247 3.69 11.92 2.97
CA ARG A 247 4.93 12.64 3.28
C ARG A 247 4.68 14.14 3.48
N ARG A 248 3.75 14.73 2.72
CA ARG A 248 3.35 16.14 2.89
C ARG A 248 2.68 16.37 4.24
N LEU A 249 1.77 15.49 4.65
CA LEU A 249 1.06 15.56 5.94
C LEU A 249 2.01 15.36 7.14
N GLU A 250 2.97 14.45 7.00
CA GLU A 250 3.93 14.08 8.05
C GLU A 250 5.17 14.99 8.08
N LYS A 251 5.21 15.97 7.17
CA LYS A 251 6.29 16.96 7.11
C LYS A 251 6.33 17.76 8.41
N GLY A 252 7.44 17.65 9.14
CA GLY A 252 7.63 18.33 10.42
C GLY A 252 7.17 17.52 11.65
N ARG A 253 6.51 16.37 11.47
CA ARG A 253 6.25 15.41 12.56
C ARG A 253 7.37 14.38 12.67
N GLY A 254 7.70 13.75 11.55
CA GLY A 254 8.78 12.77 11.46
C GLY A 254 8.71 11.94 10.19
N PRO A 255 9.67 11.01 9.99
CA PRO A 255 9.66 10.08 8.86
C PRO A 255 8.50 9.06 8.92
N THR A 256 8.20 8.49 7.76
CA THR A 256 7.16 7.46 7.57
C THR A 256 7.81 6.12 7.23
N PHE A 257 7.37 5.06 7.90
CA PHE A 257 7.71 3.68 7.57
C PHE A 257 6.66 3.10 6.61
N VAL A 258 7.07 2.43 5.55
CA VAL A 258 6.17 1.89 4.52
C VAL A 258 6.35 0.39 4.43
N HIS A 259 5.26 -0.38 4.41
CA HIS A 259 5.30 -1.83 4.22
C HIS A 259 4.38 -2.28 3.09
N ALA A 260 4.93 -3.01 2.13
CA ALA A 260 4.23 -3.51 0.95
C ALA A 260 5.01 -4.64 0.27
N HIS A 261 4.44 -5.23 -0.78
CA HIS A 261 5.18 -6.12 -1.65
C HIS A 261 6.38 -5.41 -2.32
N ASN A 262 7.49 -6.13 -2.52
CA ASN A 262 8.70 -5.61 -3.18
C ASN A 262 8.40 -4.92 -4.52
N ALA A 263 7.47 -5.48 -5.29
CA ALA A 263 7.05 -4.98 -6.60
C ALA A 263 6.40 -3.58 -6.54
N HIS A 264 5.95 -3.11 -5.39
CA HIS A 264 5.43 -1.75 -5.24
C HIS A 264 6.48 -0.75 -4.76
N LEU A 265 7.63 -1.21 -4.23
CA LEU A 265 8.58 -0.36 -3.52
C LEU A 265 9.93 -0.18 -4.24
N GLN A 266 10.33 -1.12 -5.10
CA GLN A 266 11.60 -1.02 -5.83
C GLN A 266 11.68 0.23 -6.73
N ARG A 267 12.88 0.76 -7.00
CA ARG A 267 13.06 1.93 -7.90
C ARG A 267 13.02 1.58 -9.39
N THR A 268 13.05 0.30 -9.71
CA THR A 268 12.98 -0.22 -11.08
C THR A 268 11.52 -0.50 -11.46
N ASN A 269 11.26 -0.72 -12.76
CA ASN A 269 9.96 -1.18 -13.20
C ASN A 269 9.67 -2.58 -12.65
N SER A 270 8.41 -2.83 -12.33
CA SER A 270 7.92 -4.14 -11.90
C SER A 270 7.35 -4.92 -13.06
N SER A 271 7.32 -6.25 -12.89
CA SER A 271 6.73 -7.14 -13.89
C SER A 271 6.11 -8.37 -13.25
N MET A 272 5.07 -8.91 -13.89
CA MET A 272 4.48 -10.20 -13.54
C MET A 272 3.87 -10.86 -14.77
N GLU A 273 3.78 -12.20 -14.75
CA GLU A 273 2.99 -12.94 -15.73
C GLU A 273 1.53 -12.96 -15.28
N MET A 274 0.62 -12.47 -16.11
CA MET A 274 -0.82 -12.48 -15.82
C MET A 274 -1.63 -12.59 -17.10
N ALA A 275 -2.66 -13.45 -17.08
CA ALA A 275 -3.51 -13.72 -18.25
C ALA A 275 -2.73 -14.16 -19.51
N GLY A 276 -1.58 -14.83 -19.33
CA GLY A 276 -0.74 -15.31 -20.43
C GLY A 276 0.12 -14.23 -21.09
N GLU A 277 0.20 -13.04 -20.50
CA GLU A 277 1.02 -11.93 -20.96
C GLU A 277 1.95 -11.45 -19.83
N ARG A 278 3.14 -10.98 -20.21
CA ARG A 278 4.03 -10.27 -19.31
C ARG A 278 3.56 -8.83 -19.16
N ILE A 279 3.12 -8.49 -17.96
CA ILE A 279 2.74 -7.13 -17.58
C ILE A 279 3.94 -6.41 -16.99
N GLU A 280 4.13 -5.15 -17.35
CA GLU A 280 5.21 -4.29 -16.85
C GLU A 280 4.67 -2.90 -16.51
N TRP A 281 5.06 -2.36 -15.36
CA TRP A 281 4.66 -1.04 -14.88
C TRP A 281 5.76 -0.39 -14.05
N PHE A 282 5.72 0.92 -13.90
CA PHE A 282 6.55 1.58 -12.89
C PHE A 282 5.89 1.40 -11.54
N SER A 283 6.64 0.85 -10.59
CA SER A 283 6.19 0.69 -9.22
C SER A 283 5.93 2.05 -8.55
N ALA A 284 5.21 2.07 -7.43
CA ALA A 284 5.05 3.28 -6.63
C ALA A 284 6.43 3.83 -6.21
N GLY A 285 7.35 2.95 -5.81
CA GLY A 285 8.75 3.25 -5.51
C GLY A 285 9.50 3.96 -6.65
N ALA A 286 9.37 3.46 -7.88
CA ALA A 286 9.98 4.04 -9.07
C ALA A 286 9.42 5.45 -9.38
N LEU A 287 8.15 5.69 -9.05
CA LEU A 287 7.48 6.98 -9.26
C LEU A 287 7.82 8.01 -8.17
N VAL A 288 7.99 7.59 -6.91
CA VAL A 288 8.34 8.52 -5.80
C VAL A 288 9.83 8.82 -5.70
N ALA A 289 10.70 7.88 -6.09
CA ALA A 289 12.15 8.04 -6.04
C ALA A 289 12.68 9.32 -6.71
N PRO A 290 12.29 9.70 -7.95
CA PRO A 290 12.77 10.93 -8.57
C PRO A 290 12.26 12.21 -7.90
N VAL A 291 11.18 12.14 -7.11
CA VAL A 291 10.61 13.28 -6.38
C VAL A 291 11.30 13.46 -5.02
N LEU A 292 11.55 12.36 -4.31
CA LEU A 292 12.12 12.36 -2.96
C LEU A 292 13.66 12.33 -2.94
N GLY A 293 14.29 11.80 -3.99
CA GLY A 293 15.74 11.61 -4.06
C GLY A 293 16.25 10.77 -2.90
N ASP A 294 17.29 11.26 -2.21
CA ASP A 294 17.93 10.59 -1.07
C ASP A 294 17.02 10.44 0.16
N GLN A 295 15.84 11.07 0.15
CA GLN A 295 14.85 10.92 1.22
C GLN A 295 14.08 9.59 1.16
N TYR A 296 14.16 8.86 0.05
CA TYR A 296 13.55 7.56 -0.11
C TYR A 296 14.60 6.46 0.07
N THR A 297 14.37 5.53 1.00
CA THR A 297 15.24 4.36 1.25
C THR A 297 14.41 3.09 1.15
N VAL A 298 14.91 2.05 0.48
CA VAL A 298 14.19 0.81 0.21
C VAL A 298 14.98 -0.41 0.68
N ILE A 299 14.36 -1.24 1.50
CA ILE A 299 14.86 -2.53 1.95
C ILE A 299 13.93 -3.61 1.40
N ALA A 300 14.38 -4.42 0.44
CA ALA A 300 13.57 -5.52 -0.08
C ALA A 300 13.57 -6.71 0.88
N GLY A 301 12.41 -7.34 1.05
CA GLY A 301 12.26 -8.60 1.78
C GLY A 301 12.59 -9.80 0.90
N THR A 302 13.12 -10.85 1.52
CA THR A 302 13.39 -12.13 0.87
C THR A 302 13.18 -13.26 1.86
N LEU A 303 12.82 -14.43 1.34
CA LEU A 303 12.43 -15.59 2.13
C LEU A 303 13.27 -16.80 1.75
N GLY A 304 13.83 -17.46 2.75
CA GLY A 304 14.55 -18.72 2.60
C GLY A 304 13.61 -19.86 2.25
N ARG A 305 12.83 -20.30 3.22
CA ARG A 305 11.82 -21.36 3.04
C ARG A 305 10.54 -21.08 3.81
N ASN A 306 9.45 -21.70 3.38
CA ASN A 306 8.19 -21.74 4.11
C ASN A 306 7.41 -22.99 3.73
N ASP A 307 7.24 -23.89 4.69
CA ASP A 307 6.60 -25.18 4.47
C ASP A 307 5.07 -25.04 4.24
N SER A 308 4.44 -23.97 4.73
CA SER A 308 2.98 -23.78 4.68
C SER A 308 2.42 -23.57 3.29
N PHE A 309 3.22 -22.99 2.39
CA PHE A 309 2.86 -22.86 0.97
C PHE A 309 3.86 -23.57 0.05
N GLY A 310 4.72 -24.45 0.57
CA GLY A 310 5.58 -25.31 -0.23
C GLY A 310 6.86 -24.67 -0.80
N LEU A 311 7.32 -23.54 -0.23
CA LEU A 311 8.60 -22.94 -0.60
C LEU A 311 9.76 -23.69 0.08
N GLY A 312 10.43 -24.56 -0.66
CA GLY A 312 11.57 -25.36 -0.17
C GLY A 312 12.83 -24.52 0.14
N GLU A 313 13.83 -25.17 0.75
CA GLU A 313 15.16 -24.58 0.96
C GLU A 313 15.79 -24.15 -0.38
N PRO A 314 16.36 -22.94 -0.48
CA PRO A 314 16.98 -22.47 -1.70
C PRO A 314 18.35 -23.13 -1.93
N ASP A 315 18.67 -23.42 -3.18
CA ASP A 315 19.99 -23.94 -3.55
C ASP A 315 21.10 -22.94 -3.18
N LYS A 316 22.20 -23.43 -2.59
CA LYS A 316 23.30 -22.59 -2.06
C LYS A 316 23.91 -21.60 -3.07
N ALA A 317 23.82 -21.91 -4.36
CA ALA A 317 24.35 -21.05 -5.42
C ALA A 317 23.43 -19.85 -5.72
N THR A 318 22.13 -19.96 -5.42
CA THR A 318 21.14 -18.91 -5.68
C THR A 318 21.32 -17.70 -4.76
N LEU A 319 20.71 -16.57 -5.14
CA LEU A 319 20.72 -15.34 -4.35
C LEU A 319 20.20 -15.58 -2.92
N GLU A 320 19.03 -16.21 -2.79
CA GLU A 320 18.47 -16.58 -1.49
C GLU A 320 19.29 -17.63 -0.76
N GLY A 321 19.89 -18.61 -1.47
CA GLY A 321 20.77 -19.61 -0.85
C GLY A 321 22.00 -19.01 -0.15
N GLN A 322 22.57 -17.96 -0.74
CA GLN A 322 23.68 -17.23 -0.13
C GLN A 322 23.23 -16.47 1.13
N LEU A 323 22.06 -15.83 1.09
CA LEU A 323 21.48 -15.15 2.25
C LEU A 323 21.04 -16.15 3.34
N GLN A 324 20.52 -17.31 2.96
CA GLN A 324 20.12 -18.38 3.86
C GLN A 324 21.29 -18.89 4.70
N SER A 325 22.52 -18.85 4.18
CA SER A 325 23.72 -19.23 4.91
C SER A 325 24.21 -18.18 5.92
N ARG A 326 23.75 -16.93 5.77
CA ARG A 326 24.21 -15.76 6.51
C ARG A 326 23.42 -15.49 7.79
N PHE A 327 22.14 -15.88 7.82
CA PHE A 327 21.23 -15.56 8.93
C PHE A 327 20.70 -16.82 9.60
N THR A 328 20.66 -16.81 10.94
CA THR A 328 20.08 -17.89 11.75
C THR A 328 18.57 -17.75 11.92
N THR A 329 18.03 -16.52 11.87
CA THR A 329 16.59 -16.22 11.95
C THR A 329 16.22 -15.24 10.84
N TRP A 330 16.28 -13.94 11.09
CA TRP A 330 16.16 -12.90 10.08
C TRP A 330 17.27 -11.87 10.28
N GLY A 331 17.62 -11.14 9.22
CA GLY A 331 18.53 -10.01 9.34
C GLY A 331 18.68 -9.23 8.06
N MET A 332 19.31 -8.06 8.18
CA MET A 332 19.50 -7.11 7.09
C MET A 332 20.96 -7.05 6.62
N THR A 333 21.14 -6.73 5.34
CA THR A 333 22.46 -6.58 4.71
C THR A 333 22.42 -5.60 3.53
N LYS A 334 23.48 -4.77 3.41
CA LYS A 334 23.77 -3.98 2.19
C LYS A 334 24.53 -4.81 1.16
N ASP A 335 25.18 -5.90 1.60
CA ASP A 335 25.95 -6.79 0.73
C ASP A 335 25.01 -7.70 -0.08
N LYS A 336 24.70 -7.27 -1.30
CA LYS A 336 23.84 -8.01 -2.25
C LYS A 336 24.57 -9.25 -2.79
N PRO A 337 23.97 -10.45 -2.71
CA PRO A 337 24.58 -11.68 -3.21
C PRO A 337 24.73 -11.65 -4.74
N GLN A 338 25.53 -12.56 -5.28
CA GLN A 338 25.77 -12.70 -6.72
C GLN A 338 25.54 -14.13 -7.15
N GLY A 339 24.61 -14.39 -8.05
CA GLY A 339 24.24 -15.73 -8.46
C GLY A 339 22.95 -15.75 -9.26
N PRO A 340 22.48 -16.93 -9.70
CA PRO A 340 21.19 -17.04 -10.35
C PRO A 340 20.04 -16.78 -9.38
N ALA A 341 18.93 -16.25 -9.89
CA ALA A 341 17.65 -16.27 -9.19
C ALA A 341 17.26 -17.73 -8.90
N ARG A 342 16.58 -17.97 -7.77
CA ARG A 342 16.04 -19.31 -7.49
C ARG A 342 14.89 -19.64 -8.44
N THR A 343 14.80 -20.90 -8.86
CA THR A 343 13.59 -21.41 -9.51
C THR A 343 12.53 -21.72 -8.46
N VAL A 344 11.28 -21.41 -8.79
CA VAL A 344 10.12 -21.63 -7.92
C VAL A 344 9.14 -22.53 -8.66
N ALA A 345 8.40 -23.34 -7.92
CA ALA A 345 7.41 -24.24 -8.50
C ALA A 345 6.23 -23.44 -9.10
N ASP A 346 5.63 -23.95 -10.17
CA ASP A 346 4.55 -23.26 -10.89
C ASP A 346 3.33 -23.00 -9.98
N GLU A 347 3.10 -23.82 -8.96
CA GLU A 347 1.98 -23.69 -8.02
C GLU A 347 2.05 -22.43 -7.14
N ILE A 348 3.25 -21.85 -6.97
CA ILE A 348 3.49 -20.68 -6.11
C ILE A 348 4.03 -19.47 -6.88
N SER A 349 4.34 -19.63 -8.17
CA SER A 349 4.95 -18.59 -9.01
C SER A 349 4.06 -17.36 -9.20
N TRP A 350 2.75 -17.50 -9.00
CA TRP A 350 1.78 -16.40 -9.05
C TRP A 350 1.82 -15.50 -7.80
N ALA A 351 2.40 -15.97 -6.69
CA ALA A 351 2.33 -15.31 -5.39
C ALA A 351 3.69 -15.04 -4.73
N TYR A 352 4.73 -15.80 -5.07
CA TYR A 352 6.07 -15.63 -4.54
C TYR A 352 7.03 -15.15 -5.63
N PHE A 353 7.64 -14.00 -5.38
CA PHE A 353 8.54 -13.32 -6.32
C PHE A 353 9.97 -13.47 -5.80
N PRO A 354 10.79 -14.36 -6.40
CA PRO A 354 12.17 -14.56 -5.98
C PRO A 354 13.01 -13.30 -6.20
N LEU A 355 14.14 -13.23 -5.49
CA LEU A 355 15.15 -12.22 -5.81
C LEU A 355 15.69 -12.44 -7.21
N ASP A 356 15.87 -11.35 -7.93
CA ASP A 356 16.64 -11.28 -9.16
C ASP A 356 17.55 -10.04 -9.15
N GLN A 357 18.39 -9.90 -10.18
CA GLN A 357 19.29 -8.75 -10.28
C GLN A 357 18.51 -7.43 -10.44
N HIS A 358 17.34 -7.47 -11.09
CA HIS A 358 16.54 -6.29 -11.40
C HIS A 358 15.94 -5.65 -10.14
N LEU A 359 15.40 -6.46 -9.23
CA LEU A 359 14.97 -6.02 -7.91
C LEU A 359 16.18 -5.55 -7.07
N MET A 360 17.27 -6.30 -7.09
CA MET A 360 18.48 -5.92 -6.35
C MET A 360 19.04 -4.56 -6.80
N ASP A 361 18.98 -4.21 -8.07
CA ASP A 361 19.42 -2.90 -8.58
C ASP A 361 18.49 -1.76 -8.13
N GLY A 362 17.22 -2.07 -7.83
CA GLY A 362 16.19 -1.11 -7.43
C GLY A 362 16.14 -0.78 -5.94
N VAL A 363 16.95 -1.41 -5.08
CA VAL A 363 16.84 -1.29 -3.61
C VAL A 363 18.18 -0.98 -2.93
N ASP A 364 18.16 -0.47 -1.71
CA ASP A 364 19.37 -0.06 -0.97
C ASP A 364 19.94 -1.20 -0.11
N ALA A 365 19.07 -2.07 0.39
CA ALA A 365 19.44 -3.21 1.22
C ALA A 365 18.45 -4.36 1.05
N LEU A 366 18.80 -5.50 1.64
CA LEU A 366 17.97 -6.70 1.70
C LEU A 366 17.71 -7.08 3.16
N LEU A 367 16.50 -7.51 3.47
CA LEU A 367 16.13 -8.20 4.69
C LEU A 367 15.79 -9.64 4.33
N HIS A 368 16.47 -10.60 4.96
CA HIS A 368 16.23 -12.00 4.72
C HIS A 368 15.62 -12.67 5.93
N VAL A 369 14.48 -13.33 5.73
CA VAL A 369 13.84 -14.23 6.69
C VAL A 369 14.21 -15.67 6.31
N ARG A 370 14.92 -16.37 7.20
CA ARG A 370 15.40 -17.74 6.95
C ARG A 370 14.26 -18.75 6.82
N VAL A 371 13.26 -18.63 7.69
CA VAL A 371 12.09 -19.53 7.75
C VAL A 371 10.84 -18.68 7.97
N GLY A 372 9.92 -18.73 7.02
CA GLY A 372 8.64 -18.02 7.09
C GLY A 372 7.74 -18.57 8.19
N ARG A 373 6.71 -17.77 8.54
CA ARG A 373 5.68 -18.20 9.50
C ARG A 373 4.37 -18.48 8.77
N PRO A 374 3.61 -19.51 9.20
CA PRO A 374 2.27 -19.74 8.68
C PRO A 374 1.36 -18.54 8.93
N VAL A 375 0.30 -18.46 8.13
CA VAL A 375 -0.81 -17.49 8.24
C VAL A 375 -1.65 -17.69 9.52
N THR A 376 -1.55 -18.85 10.16
CA THR A 376 -2.38 -19.23 11.31
C THR A 376 -1.64 -19.10 12.64
N ARG A 377 -2.41 -18.74 13.69
CA ARG A 377 -2.01 -18.65 15.11
C ARG A 377 -1.13 -19.78 15.59
#